data_AF-A0A2N7PWK6-F1
#
_entry.id   AF-A0A2N7PWK6-F1
#
_cell.length_a   1.000
_cell.length_b   1.000
_cell.length_c   1.000
_cell.angle_alpha   90.00
_cell.angle_beta   90.00
_cell.angle_gamma   90.00
#
_symmetry.space_group_name_H-M   'P 1'
#
loop_
_entity.id
_entity.type
_entity.pdbx_description
1 polymer ?
#
loop_
_entity_poly.entity_id
_entity_poly.type
_entity_poly.pdbx_seq_one_letter_code
_entity_poly.pdbx_strand_id
1 'polypeptide(L)'
;MNALFIGPNKSGKSRLALEYTLKIAQTKPYFIATGIAVDEEMKKKIELHKKERKNSFITIEEPLFIYEKLQSIKEYKLLDCLSFWVSNMLLSNKENEIENTAHNISEIQNCVFVINEVGACVIPDNELARKFAHYNGIVAQIIAKKCDEVFLCSAGISIKIK
;
A
#
# COMPACT_ATOMS: atom_id res chain seq x y z
N MET A 1 -14.04 4.99 -6.80
CA MET A 1 -14.03 3.55 -6.47
C MET A 1 -12.70 3.20 -5.83
N ASN A 2 -12.73 2.45 -4.74
CA ASN A 2 -11.55 2.02 -4.01
C ASN A 2 -11.38 0.50 -4.09
N ALA A 3 -10.14 0.04 -4.22
CA ALA A 3 -9.82 -1.39 -4.26
C ALA A 3 -8.62 -1.70 -3.36
N LEU A 4 -8.59 -2.90 -2.77
CA LEU A 4 -7.47 -3.37 -1.96
C LEU A 4 -6.88 -4.65 -2.57
N PHE A 5 -5.57 -4.68 -2.75
CA PHE A 5 -4.81 -5.87 -3.10
C PHE A 5 -4.00 -6.32 -1.88
N ILE A 6 -4.34 -7.48 -1.34
CA ILE A 6 -3.72 -8.07 -0.15
C ILE A 6 -3.12 -9.44 -0.47
N GLY A 7 -1.96 -9.73 0.10
CA GLY A 7 -1.36 -11.05 -0.03
C GLY A 7 0.11 -11.10 0.43
N PRO A 8 0.71 -12.29 0.50
CA PRO A 8 2.08 -12.47 0.99
C PRO A 8 3.12 -11.67 0.19
N ASN A 9 4.33 -11.57 0.72
CA ASN A 9 5.45 -11.04 -0.06
C ASN A 9 5.67 -11.92 -1.32
N LYS A 10 6.05 -11.30 -2.44
CA LYS A 10 6.24 -11.95 -3.75
C LYS A 10 5.01 -12.69 -4.31
N SER A 11 3.79 -12.38 -3.85
CA SER A 11 2.54 -12.91 -4.42
C SER A 11 2.14 -12.33 -5.78
N GLY A 12 2.82 -11.30 -6.27
CA GLY A 12 2.49 -10.59 -7.52
C GLY A 12 1.46 -9.45 -7.37
N LYS A 13 0.98 -9.18 -6.15
CA LYS A 13 -0.04 -8.15 -5.88
C LYS A 13 0.28 -6.75 -6.40
N SER A 14 1.53 -6.29 -6.34
CA SER A 14 1.92 -4.97 -6.86
C SER A 14 1.74 -4.87 -8.38
N ARG A 15 2.09 -5.94 -9.13
CA ARG A 15 1.88 -5.99 -10.59
C ARG A 15 0.39 -5.97 -10.91
N LEU A 16 -0.39 -6.80 -10.23
CA LEU A 16 -1.84 -6.89 -10.42
C LEU A 16 -2.53 -5.56 -10.09
N ALA A 17 -2.12 -4.88 -9.01
CA ALA A 17 -2.64 -3.58 -8.62
C ALA A 17 -2.28 -2.48 -9.64
N LEU A 18 -1.06 -2.51 -10.21
CA LEU A 18 -0.64 -1.61 -11.30
C LEU A 18 -1.52 -1.78 -12.54
N GLU A 19 -1.68 -3.02 -13.02
CA GLU A 19 -2.51 -3.37 -14.18
C GLU A 19 -3.97 -2.96 -13.95
N TYR A 20 -4.50 -3.25 -12.77
CA TYR A 20 -5.87 -2.88 -12.39
C TYR A 20 -6.05 -1.35 -12.36
N THR A 21 -5.11 -0.61 -11.77
CA THR A 21 -5.16 0.85 -11.70
C THR A 21 -5.16 1.46 -13.09
N LEU A 22 -4.29 0.99 -13.99
CA LEU A 22 -4.23 1.49 -15.37
C LEU A 22 -5.50 1.18 -16.17
N LYS A 23 -6.18 0.07 -15.87
CA LYS A 23 -7.42 -0.30 -16.53
C LYS A 23 -8.60 0.60 -16.13
N ILE A 24 -8.66 1.04 -14.87
CA ILE A 24 -9.79 1.83 -14.35
C ILE A 24 -9.54 3.34 -14.40
N ALA A 25 -8.28 3.77 -14.49
CA ALA A 25 -7.92 5.17 -14.53
C ALA A 25 -8.28 5.78 -15.90
N GLN A 26 -9.00 6.90 -15.88
CA GLN A 26 -9.37 7.65 -17.08
C GLN A 26 -8.25 8.59 -17.56
N THR A 27 -7.44 9.06 -16.62
CA THR A 27 -6.29 9.93 -16.83
C THR A 27 -5.06 9.28 -16.20
N LYS A 28 -3.87 9.84 -16.45
CA LYS A 28 -2.62 9.30 -15.94
C LYS A 28 -2.65 9.21 -14.39
N PRO A 29 -2.64 8.01 -13.80
CA PRO A 29 -2.76 7.82 -12.36
C PRO A 29 -1.48 8.19 -11.59
N TYR A 30 -1.63 8.37 -10.29
CA TYR A 30 -0.51 8.59 -9.37
C TYR A 30 -0.03 7.27 -8.75
N PHE A 31 1.28 7.07 -8.69
CA PHE A 31 1.91 6.00 -7.91
C PHE A 31 2.47 6.60 -6.63
N ILE A 32 2.00 6.14 -5.48
CA ILE A 32 2.41 6.62 -4.17
C ILE A 32 3.35 5.60 -3.54
N ALA A 33 4.63 5.95 -3.52
CA ALA A 33 5.67 5.14 -2.92
C ALA A 33 5.82 5.50 -1.44
N THR A 34 5.57 4.54 -0.57
CA THR A 34 5.74 4.70 0.88
C THR A 34 7.05 4.11 1.39
N GLY A 35 7.71 3.26 0.59
CA GLY A 35 8.99 2.67 0.94
C GLY A 35 10.12 3.70 0.95
N ILE A 36 10.88 3.74 2.04
CA ILE A 36 12.12 4.53 2.15
C ILE A 36 13.27 3.66 1.63
N ALA A 37 14.02 4.15 0.65
CA ALA A 37 15.19 3.44 0.13
C ALA A 37 16.34 3.52 1.14
N VAL A 38 16.44 2.53 2.03
CA VAL A 38 17.50 2.48 3.06
C VAL A 38 18.81 1.88 2.56
N ASP A 39 18.78 1.14 1.45
CA ASP A 39 19.96 0.49 0.87
C ASP A 39 20.06 0.71 -0.66
N GLU A 40 21.29 0.54 -1.18
CA GLU A 40 21.60 0.76 -2.61
C GLU A 40 20.91 -0.23 -3.55
N GLU A 41 20.54 -1.42 -3.07
CA GLU A 41 19.80 -2.41 -3.87
C GLU A 41 18.35 -1.97 -4.05
N MET A 42 17.73 -1.45 -3.00
CA MET A 42 16.40 -0.85 -2.99
C MET A 42 16.36 0.41 -3.84
N LYS A 43 17.40 1.24 -3.81
CA LYS A 43 17.53 2.41 -4.71
C LYS A 43 17.55 2.00 -6.18
N LYS A 44 18.38 1.01 -6.56
CA LYS A 44 18.44 0.50 -7.95
C LYS A 44 17.11 -0.09 -8.41
N LYS A 45 16.42 -0.85 -7.54
CA LYS A 45 15.07 -1.37 -7.82
C LYS A 45 14.05 -0.25 -8.02
N ILE A 46 14.09 0.78 -7.19
CA ILE A 46 13.22 1.96 -7.32
C ILE A 46 13.47 2.67 -8.65
N GLU A 47 14.73 2.86 -9.06
CA GLU A 47 15.04 3.52 -10.33
C GLU A 47 14.55 2.72 -11.55
N LEU A 48 14.73 1.40 -11.54
CA LEU A 48 14.23 0.52 -12.60
C LEU A 48 12.69 0.63 -12.70
N HIS A 49 12.01 0.49 -11.56
CA HIS A 49 10.56 0.60 -11.48
C HIS A 49 10.06 2.00 -11.89
N LYS A 50 10.78 3.07 -11.53
CA LYS A 50 10.45 4.44 -11.96
C LYS A 50 10.54 4.57 -13.49
N LYS A 51 11.56 3.97 -14.12
CA LYS A 51 11.69 3.97 -15.59
C LYS A 51 10.56 3.21 -16.27
N GLU A 52 10.22 2.02 -15.77
CA GLU A 52 9.10 1.22 -16.27
C GLU A 52 7.75 1.94 -16.13
N ARG A 53 7.57 2.72 -15.06
CA ARG A 53 6.33 3.45 -14.77
C ARG A 53 6.27 4.86 -15.35
N LYS A 54 7.38 5.43 -15.83
CA LYS A 54 7.50 6.86 -16.19
C LYS A 54 6.43 7.33 -17.18
N ASN A 55 6.06 6.46 -18.10
CA ASN A 55 5.05 6.77 -19.11
C ASN A 55 3.62 6.60 -18.57
N SER A 56 3.41 5.70 -17.60
CA SER A 56 2.08 5.27 -17.16
C SER A 56 1.62 5.87 -15.83
N PHE A 57 2.53 6.36 -14.97
CA PHE A 57 2.21 6.94 -13.67
C PHE A 57 2.94 8.26 -13.39
N ILE A 58 2.35 9.11 -12.55
CA ILE A 58 3.03 10.22 -11.88
C ILE A 58 3.45 9.73 -10.49
N THR A 59 4.75 9.71 -10.19
CA THR A 59 5.23 9.17 -8.90
C THR A 59 5.29 10.25 -7.83
N ILE A 60 4.76 9.95 -6.64
CA ILE A 60 4.91 10.75 -5.41
C ILE A 60 5.52 9.83 -4.35
N GLU A 61 6.57 10.31 -3.69
CA GLU A 61 7.15 9.65 -2.52
C GLU A 61 6.57 10.33 -1.27
N GLU A 62 5.84 9.57 -0.46
CA GLU A 62 5.24 10.07 0.77
C GLU A 62 5.20 8.94 1.82
N PRO A 63 6.18 8.89 2.74
CA PRO A 63 6.32 7.78 3.67
C PRO A 63 5.42 7.88 4.91
N LEU A 64 4.86 9.05 5.24
CA LEU A 64 4.18 9.30 6.51
C LEU A 64 2.81 9.99 6.35
N PHE A 65 2.77 11.15 5.70
CA PHE A 65 1.62 12.06 5.63
C PHE A 65 0.75 11.79 4.40
N ILE A 66 0.34 10.52 4.27
CA ILE A 66 -0.37 10.02 3.08
C ILE A 66 -1.69 10.75 2.89
N TYR A 67 -2.48 10.91 3.94
CA TYR A 67 -3.81 11.51 3.82
C TYR A 67 -3.73 12.97 3.35
N GLU A 68 -2.87 13.75 4.00
CA GLU A 68 -2.66 15.17 3.73
C GLU A 68 -2.21 15.39 2.30
N LYS A 69 -1.33 14.52 1.79
CA LYS A 69 -0.79 14.61 0.43
C LYS A 69 -1.79 14.22 -0.65
N LEU A 70 -2.69 13.28 -0.36
CA LEU A 70 -3.52 12.63 -1.37
C LEU A 70 -4.97 13.09 -1.39
N GLN A 71 -5.49 13.67 -0.31
CA GLN A 71 -6.91 14.06 -0.20
C GLN A 71 -7.38 15.02 -1.29
N SER A 72 -6.49 15.88 -1.82
CA SER A 72 -6.82 16.88 -2.84
C SER A 72 -6.73 16.36 -4.28
N ILE A 73 -6.07 15.22 -4.49
CA ILE A 73 -5.87 14.63 -5.81
C ILE A 73 -7.15 13.89 -6.21
N LYS A 74 -7.71 14.19 -7.40
CA LYS A 74 -8.98 13.60 -7.85
C LYS A 74 -8.79 12.35 -8.71
N GLU A 75 -7.65 12.29 -9.39
CA GLU A 75 -7.21 11.19 -10.25
C GLU A 75 -7.02 9.90 -9.44
N TYR A 76 -6.97 8.78 -10.16
CA TYR A 76 -6.68 7.50 -9.57
C TYR A 76 -5.28 7.46 -8.96
N LYS A 77 -5.17 6.77 -7.82
CA LYS A 77 -3.94 6.62 -7.05
C LYS A 77 -3.71 5.14 -6.80
N LEU A 78 -2.46 4.71 -6.88
CA LEU A 78 -2.00 3.42 -6.41
C LEU A 78 -1.04 3.63 -5.24
N LEU A 79 -1.42 3.21 -4.05
CA LEU A 79 -0.60 3.28 -2.84
C LEU A 79 0.07 1.91 -2.60
N ASP A 80 1.38 1.83 -2.82
CA ASP A 80 2.19 0.62 -2.64
C ASP A 80 3.41 0.92 -1.75
N CYS A 81 3.43 0.47 -0.49
CA CYS A 81 2.34 -0.22 0.22
C CYS A 81 2.09 0.32 1.62
N LEU A 82 0.88 0.08 2.10
CA LEU A 82 0.48 0.40 3.47
C LEU A 82 1.36 -0.31 4.50
N SER A 83 1.91 -1.49 4.19
CA SER A 83 2.85 -2.17 5.09
C SER A 83 4.13 -1.38 5.33
N PHE A 84 4.71 -0.78 4.28
CA PHE A 84 5.86 0.11 4.48
C PHE A 84 5.47 1.36 5.27
N TRP A 85 4.28 1.91 5.03
CA TRP A 85 3.78 3.03 5.81
C TRP A 85 3.63 2.68 7.31
N VAL A 86 3.04 1.53 7.65
CA VAL A 86 2.97 1.05 9.06
C VAL A 86 4.37 0.93 9.66
N SER A 87 5.33 0.36 8.91
CA SER A 87 6.72 0.29 9.35
C SER A 87 7.32 1.67 9.62
N ASN A 88 7.09 2.64 8.73
CA ASN A 88 7.60 4.00 8.89
C ASN A 88 6.99 4.71 10.12
N MET A 89 5.70 4.51 10.37
CA MET A 89 5.00 5.07 11.53
C MET A 89 5.58 4.52 12.84
N LEU A 90 5.80 3.21 12.93
CA LEU A 90 6.41 2.58 14.10
C LEU A 90 7.85 3.07 14.32
N LEU A 91 8.67 3.10 13.27
CA LEU A 91 10.05 3.58 13.34
C LEU A 91 10.15 5.08 13.66
N SER A 92 9.09 5.84 13.38
CA SER A 92 9.01 7.27 13.69
C SER A 92 8.37 7.57 15.04
N ASN A 93 8.16 6.55 15.89
CA ASN A 93 7.50 6.64 17.20
C ASN A 93 6.07 7.24 17.13
N LYS A 94 5.35 7.02 16.02
CA LYS A 94 3.97 7.49 15.80
C LYS A 94 2.94 6.37 15.93
N GLU A 95 3.22 5.39 16.78
CA GLU A 95 2.39 4.20 16.99
C GLU A 95 0.92 4.57 17.29
N ASN A 96 0.71 5.52 18.20
CA ASN A 96 -0.62 5.95 18.64
C ASN A 96 -1.45 6.65 17.55
N GLU A 97 -0.84 7.03 16.42
CA GLU A 97 -1.51 7.72 15.32
C GLU A 97 -1.96 6.76 14.21
N ILE A 98 -1.49 5.50 14.22
CA ILE A 98 -1.66 4.57 13.09
C ILE A 98 -3.14 4.35 12.78
N GLU A 99 -3.98 4.02 13.77
CA GLU A 99 -5.38 3.71 13.52
C GLU A 99 -6.18 4.91 13.00
N ASN A 100 -6.01 6.07 13.65
CA ASN A 100 -6.68 7.30 13.23
C ASN A 100 -6.26 7.73 11.82
N THR A 101 -4.97 7.65 11.51
CA THR A 101 -4.46 7.96 10.17
C THR A 101 -4.93 6.93 9.13
N ALA A 102 -5.02 5.65 9.49
CA ALA A 102 -5.58 4.62 8.61
C ALA A 102 -7.06 4.88 8.29
N HIS A 103 -7.84 5.36 9.26
CA HIS A 103 -9.21 5.81 9.03
C HIS A 103 -9.26 6.96 8.02
N ASN A 104 -8.42 7.98 8.17
CA ASN A 104 -8.35 9.08 7.20
C ASN A 104 -7.93 8.58 5.80
N ILE A 105 -6.90 7.73 5.71
CA ILE A 105 -6.45 7.11 4.45
C ILE A 105 -7.59 6.32 3.79
N SER A 106 -8.43 5.64 4.57
CA SER A 106 -9.55 4.83 4.06
C SER A 106 -10.64 5.65 3.35
N GLU A 107 -10.74 6.95 3.67
CA GLU A 107 -11.70 7.87 3.06
C GLU A 107 -11.21 8.44 1.71
N ILE A 108 -9.92 8.26 1.37
CA ILE A 108 -9.36 8.74 0.09
C ILE A 108 -10.07 8.04 -1.05
N GLN A 109 -10.63 8.85 -1.97
CA GLN A 109 -11.35 8.35 -3.13
C GLN A 109 -10.40 8.02 -4.29
N ASN A 110 -10.87 7.11 -5.15
CA ASN A 110 -10.18 6.65 -6.36
C ASN A 110 -8.80 6.07 -6.02
N CYS A 111 -8.73 5.26 -4.98
CA CYS A 111 -7.47 4.72 -4.47
C CYS A 111 -7.45 3.19 -4.57
N VAL A 112 -6.38 2.68 -5.18
CA VAL A 112 -6.00 1.27 -5.15
C VAL A 112 -4.92 1.12 -4.09
N PHE A 113 -5.20 0.32 -3.08
CA PHE A 113 -4.31 0.08 -1.95
C PHE A 113 -3.59 -1.26 -2.11
N VAL A 114 -2.32 -1.32 -1.73
CA VAL A 114 -1.57 -2.56 -1.60
C VAL A 114 -1.15 -2.71 -0.14
N ILE A 115 -1.38 -3.89 0.43
CA ILE A 115 -0.87 -4.26 1.76
C ILE A 115 -0.38 -5.71 1.75
N ASN A 116 0.67 -6.00 2.51
CA ASN A 116 1.12 -7.36 2.71
C ASN A 116 0.19 -8.07 3.69
N GLU A 117 -0.11 -9.34 3.42
CA GLU A 117 -0.64 -10.22 4.44
C GLU A 117 0.51 -10.85 5.23
N VAL A 118 0.48 -10.69 6.55
CA VAL A 118 1.58 -11.08 7.46
C VAL A 118 1.10 -11.82 8.71
N GLY A 119 -0.23 -11.91 8.93
CA GLY A 119 -0.85 -12.56 10.08
C GLY A 119 -0.98 -14.08 9.94
N ALA A 120 -0.90 -14.62 8.71
CA ALA A 120 -0.89 -16.06 8.45
C ALA A 120 0.46 -16.78 8.76
N CYS A 121 1.31 -16.16 9.58
CA CYS A 121 2.63 -16.65 9.98
C CYS A 121 2.67 -16.95 11.49
N VAL A 122 3.80 -17.51 11.95
CA VAL A 122 4.06 -17.64 13.40
C VAL A 122 4.17 -16.27 14.07
N ILE A 123 3.75 -16.17 15.33
CA ILE A 123 3.89 -14.95 16.12
C ILE A 123 5.38 -14.67 16.35
N PRO A 124 5.89 -13.46 16.01
CA PRO A 124 7.31 -13.15 16.21
C PRO A 124 7.71 -13.03 17.68
N ASP A 125 8.93 -13.44 18.01
CA ASP A 125 9.52 -13.22 19.35
C ASP A 125 9.98 -11.76 19.56
N ASN A 126 10.28 -11.04 18.48
CA ASN A 126 10.66 -9.64 18.52
C ASN A 126 9.43 -8.73 18.75
N GLU A 127 9.50 -7.83 19.73
CA GLU A 127 8.39 -6.95 20.09
C GLU A 127 7.96 -6.03 18.93
N LEU A 128 8.92 -5.39 18.26
CA LEU A 128 8.64 -4.51 17.12
C LEU A 128 7.96 -5.28 15.98
N ALA A 129 8.38 -6.53 15.72
CA ALA A 129 7.75 -7.39 14.73
C ALA A 129 6.32 -7.78 15.11
N ARG A 130 6.03 -8.03 16.40
CA ARG A 130 4.64 -8.25 16.87
C ARG A 130 3.78 -7.01 16.69
N LYS A 131 4.28 -5.83 17.08
CA LYS A 131 3.57 -4.55 16.88
C LYS A 131 3.28 -4.31 15.40
N PHE A 132 4.28 -4.52 14.53
CA PHE A 132 4.11 -4.43 13.09
C PHE A 132 3.00 -5.35 12.57
N ALA A 133 3.03 -6.65 12.92
CA ALA A 133 2.01 -7.59 12.49
C ALA A 133 0.60 -7.20 12.97
N HIS A 134 0.50 -6.75 14.23
CA HIS A 134 -0.75 -6.28 14.83
C HIS A 134 -1.33 -5.07 14.07
N TYR A 135 -0.58 -3.98 13.93
CA TYR A 135 -1.06 -2.79 13.24
C TYR A 135 -1.27 -3.02 11.74
N ASN A 136 -0.43 -3.80 11.08
CA ASN A 136 -0.63 -4.14 9.67
C ASN A 136 -1.98 -4.87 9.45
N GLY A 137 -2.35 -5.77 10.37
CA GLY A 137 -3.65 -6.44 10.36
C GLY A 137 -4.83 -5.49 10.64
N ILE A 138 -4.69 -4.56 11.59
CA ILE A 138 -5.72 -3.55 11.87
C ILE A 138 -5.92 -2.64 10.66
N VAL A 139 -4.83 -2.12 10.08
CA VAL A 139 -4.87 -1.26 8.90
C VAL A 139 -5.49 -1.99 7.71
N ALA A 140 -5.14 -3.27 7.48
CA ALA A 140 -5.77 -4.07 6.44
C ALA A 140 -7.29 -4.12 6.59
N GLN A 141 -7.79 -4.34 7.81
CA GLN A 141 -9.22 -4.40 8.10
C GLN A 141 -9.93 -3.05 7.89
N ILE A 142 -9.33 -1.96 8.37
CA ILE A 142 -9.88 -0.60 8.21
C ILE A 142 -10.04 -0.27 6.73
N ILE A 143 -8.99 -0.50 5.94
CA ILE A 143 -8.99 -0.21 4.51
C ILE A 143 -9.95 -1.14 3.76
N ALA A 144 -9.90 -2.45 4.00
CA ALA A 144 -10.77 -3.44 3.35
C ALA A 144 -12.26 -3.16 3.59
N LYS A 145 -12.62 -2.67 4.79
CA LYS A 145 -14.01 -2.32 5.12
C LYS A 145 -14.55 -1.22 4.21
N LYS A 146 -13.70 -0.25 3.82
CA LYS A 146 -14.04 0.91 3.00
C LYS A 146 -13.83 0.72 1.50
N CYS A 147 -13.04 -0.27 1.08
CA CYS A 147 -12.88 -0.58 -0.33
C CYS A 147 -14.15 -1.20 -0.93
N ASP A 148 -14.45 -0.86 -2.19
CA ASP A 148 -15.52 -1.48 -2.97
C ASP A 148 -15.13 -2.90 -3.39
N GLU A 149 -13.85 -3.12 -3.69
CA GLU A 149 -13.30 -4.42 -4.08
C GLU A 149 -12.10 -4.82 -3.22
N VAL A 150 -12.00 -6.10 -2.87
CA VAL A 150 -10.83 -6.65 -2.17
C VAL A 150 -10.35 -7.89 -2.90
N PHE A 151 -9.05 -7.94 -3.20
CA PHE A 151 -8.40 -9.01 -3.92
C PHE A 151 -7.35 -9.70 -3.06
N LEU A 152 -7.53 -11.00 -2.83
CA LEU A 152 -6.48 -11.86 -2.28
C LEU A 152 -5.55 -12.32 -3.40
N CYS A 153 -4.25 -12.10 -3.24
CA CYS A 153 -3.24 -12.40 -4.24
C CYS A 153 -2.33 -13.56 -3.80
N SER A 154 -2.13 -14.53 -4.70
CA SER A 154 -1.19 -15.65 -4.51
C SER A 154 -0.65 -16.13 -5.86
N ALA A 155 0.63 -16.48 -5.92
CA ALA A 155 1.28 -17.00 -7.12
C ALA A 155 1.03 -16.18 -8.42
N GLY A 156 0.89 -14.85 -8.30
CA GLY A 156 0.62 -13.96 -9.43
C GLY A 156 -0.83 -13.93 -9.90
N ILE A 157 -1.74 -14.55 -9.16
CA ILE A 157 -3.19 -14.63 -9.42
C ILE A 157 -3.94 -13.86 -8.32
N SER A 158 -4.96 -13.09 -8.69
CA SER A 158 -5.88 -12.45 -7.75
C SER A 158 -7.25 -13.14 -7.73
N ILE A 159 -7.84 -13.24 -6.54
CA ILE A 159 -9.21 -13.69 -6.32
C ILE A 159 -9.95 -12.54 -5.64
N LYS A 160 -11.06 -12.09 -6.23
CA LYS A 160 -11.93 -11.08 -5.60
C LYS A 160 -12.69 -11.73 -4.45
N ILE A 161 -12.47 -11.24 -3.23
CA ILE A 161 -13.09 -11.72 -1.98
C ILE A 161 -14.12 -10.75 -1.40
N LYS A 162 -14.24 -9.55 -1.98
CA LYS A 162 -15.29 -8.56 -1.77
C LYS A 162 -15.47 -7.81 -3.08
#